data_AF-T1APG4-F1
#
_entry.id   AF-T1APG4-F1
#
_cell.length_a   1.000
_cell.length_b   1.000
_cell.length_c   1.000
_cell.angle_alpha   90.00
_cell.angle_beta   90.00
_cell.angle_gamma   90.00
#
_symmetry.space_group_name_H-M   'P 1'
#
loop_
_entity.id
_entity.type
_entity.pdbx_description
1 polymer ?
#
loop_
_entity_poly.entity_id
_entity_poly.type
_entity_poly.pdbx_seq_one_letter_code
_entity_poly.pdbx_strand_id
1 'polypeptide(L)'
;YRNFVYSFNLIDIKTKLYVAWGSEIRSEKEVFENAMKRLENICKEAGIMVGSARLDKYYSYQSTLKFFDDKTVRYILPKSNTKINGSHKWRSIFRVMINDPLLYLVEYFKRENSESGFSVDKRAFGLKVWQKKDDRIDTAIGCIA
;
A
#
# COMPACT_ATOMS: atom_id res chain seq x y z
N TYR A 1 -16.70 20.25 13.28
CA TYR A 1 -15.92 19.70 12.16
C TYR A 1 -15.50 18.27 12.46
N ARG A 2 -15.91 17.29 11.63
CA ARG A 2 -15.37 15.92 11.67
C ARG A 2 -14.05 15.94 10.92
N ASN A 3 -12.93 15.90 11.64
CA ASN A 3 -11.62 15.73 11.01
C ASN A 3 -11.54 14.31 10.45
N PHE A 4 -11.16 14.20 9.19
CA PHE A 4 -10.90 12.91 8.54
C PHE A 4 -9.49 12.46 8.91
N VAL A 5 -9.33 11.16 9.18
CA VAL A 5 -8.02 10.53 9.41
C VAL A 5 -7.71 9.73 8.16
N TYR A 6 -6.55 9.97 7.57
CA TYR A 6 -6.01 9.16 6.49
C TYR A 6 -5.28 7.96 7.10
N SER A 7 -5.43 6.79 6.49
CA SER A 7 -4.79 5.55 6.92
C SER A 7 -4.28 4.81 5.69
N PHE A 8 -3.08 4.25 5.78
CA PHE A 8 -2.54 3.37 4.75
C PHE A 8 -1.98 2.12 5.39
N ASN A 9 -2.31 0.95 4.81
CA ASN A 9 -1.91 -0.36 5.31
C ASN A 9 -1.40 -1.24 4.16
N LEU A 10 -0.33 -1.98 4.44
CA LEU A 10 0.21 -3.04 3.60
C LEU A 10 0.11 -4.36 4.34
N ILE A 11 -0.41 -5.37 3.65
CA ILE A 11 -0.59 -6.72 4.15
C ILE A 11 0.31 -7.69 3.38
N ASP A 12 0.95 -8.62 4.08
CA ASP A 12 1.57 -9.76 3.42
C ASP A 12 0.49 -10.75 2.98
N ILE A 13 0.52 -11.13 1.70
CA ILE A 13 -0.52 -11.94 1.08
C ILE A 13 -0.55 -13.35 1.67
N LYS A 14 0.61 -13.89 2.08
CA LYS A 14 0.73 -15.27 2.58
C LYS A 14 0.27 -15.38 4.03
N THR A 15 0.78 -14.53 4.90
CA THR A 15 0.52 -14.56 6.35
C THR A 15 -0.74 -13.79 6.75
N LYS A 16 -1.25 -12.90 5.88
CA LYS A 16 -2.33 -11.95 6.18
C LYS A 16 -1.99 -10.97 7.31
N LEU A 17 -0.70 -10.81 7.63
CA LEU A 17 -0.26 -9.86 8.64
C LEU A 17 0.02 -8.48 8.01
N TYR A 18 -0.26 -7.43 8.77
CA TYR A 18 0.14 -6.07 8.41
C TYR A 18 1.66 -5.94 8.53
N VAL A 19 2.31 -5.55 7.43
CA VAL A 19 3.78 -5.40 7.35
C VAL A 19 4.22 -3.93 7.39
N ALA A 20 3.33 -3.02 7.02
CA ALA A 20 3.54 -1.59 7.17
C ALA A 20 2.21 -0.87 7.27
N TRP A 21 2.15 0.13 8.13
CA TRP A 21 0.96 0.94 8.35
C TRP A 21 1.34 2.36 8.74
N GLY A 22 0.37 3.27 8.63
CA GLY A 22 0.42 4.60 9.20
C GLY A 22 -0.95 5.26 9.20
N SER A 23 -1.11 6.30 10.00
CA SER A 23 -2.32 7.12 10.02
C SER A 23 -2.06 8.55 10.48
N GLU A 24 -2.64 9.54 9.77
CA GLU A 24 -2.47 10.97 10.07
C GLU A 24 -3.71 11.77 9.66
N ILE A 25 -3.89 12.97 10.21
CA ILE A 25 -5.00 13.87 9.83
C ILE A 25 -4.66 14.73 8.59
N ARG A 26 -3.36 14.94 8.32
CA ARG A 26 -2.90 15.98 7.40
C ARG A 26 -2.93 15.56 5.94
N SER A 27 -2.34 14.41 5.59
CA SER A 27 -2.13 14.04 4.19
C SER A 27 -2.00 12.54 4.01
N GLU A 28 -2.82 11.96 3.13
CA GLU A 28 -2.70 10.56 2.71
C GLU A 28 -1.32 10.23 2.11
N LYS A 29 -0.72 11.20 1.41
CA LYS A 29 0.60 11.03 0.82
C LYS A 29 1.68 10.88 1.89
N GLU A 30 1.62 11.68 2.96
CA GLU A 30 2.58 11.59 4.08
C GLU A 30 2.45 10.24 4.78
N VAL A 31 1.22 9.79 5.03
CA VAL A 31 0.94 8.46 5.59
C VAL A 31 1.54 7.34 4.73
N PHE A 32 1.33 7.41 3.41
CA PHE A 32 1.89 6.44 2.48
C PHE A 32 3.43 6.43 2.50
N GLU A 33 4.06 7.60 2.40
CA GLU A 33 5.52 7.71 2.39
C GLU A 33 6.13 7.22 3.70
N ASN A 34 5.49 7.51 4.84
CA ASN A 34 5.92 7.04 6.16
C ASN A 34 5.81 5.52 6.28
N ALA A 35 4.71 4.93 5.82
CA ALA A 35 4.55 3.47 5.81
C ALA A 35 5.59 2.79 4.90
N MET A 36 5.89 3.35 3.73
CA MET A 36 6.91 2.80 2.83
C MET A 36 8.32 2.89 3.42
N LYS A 37 8.67 3.98 4.11
CA LYS A 37 9.95 4.09 4.83
C LYS A 37 10.07 3.05 5.95
N ARG A 38 8.99 2.82 6.69
CA ARG A 38 8.95 1.75 7.71
C ARG A 38 9.21 0.37 7.09
N LEU A 39 8.53 0.08 5.97
CA LEU A 39 8.75 -1.17 5.22
C LEU A 39 10.21 -1.33 4.79
N GLU A 40 10.80 -0.28 4.22
CA GLU A 40 12.20 -0.29 3.78
C GLU A 40 13.16 -0.59 4.94
N ASN A 41 12.95 0.01 6.11
CA ASN A 41 13.77 -0.24 7.30
C ASN A 41 13.63 -1.68 7.80
N ILE A 42 12.40 -2.21 7.87
CA ILE A 42 12.16 -3.60 8.27
C ILE A 42 12.84 -4.57 7.30
N CYS A 43 12.76 -4.30 5.99
CA CYS A 43 13.41 -5.11 4.97
C CYS A 43 14.94 -5.09 5.12
N LYS A 44 15.52 -3.92 5.38
CA LYS A 44 16.97 -3.74 5.61
C LYS A 44 17.44 -4.47 6.86
N GLU A 45 16.73 -4.34 7.98
CA GLU A 45 17.07 -4.97 9.26
C GLU A 45 16.95 -6.49 9.19
N ALA A 46 15.91 -7.01 8.53
CA ALA A 46 15.69 -8.44 8.40
C ALA A 46 16.49 -9.08 7.25
N GLY A 47 17.14 -8.29 6.40
CA GLY A 47 17.80 -8.79 5.19
C GLY A 47 16.83 -9.40 4.16
N ILE A 48 15.58 -8.94 4.13
CA ILE A 48 14.52 -9.45 3.27
C ILE A 48 14.29 -8.48 2.10
N MET A 49 14.01 -9.02 0.92
CA MET A 49 13.59 -8.23 -0.25
C MET A 49 12.10 -8.42 -0.53
N VAL A 50 11.41 -7.34 -0.91
CA VAL A 50 10.03 -7.44 -1.38
C VAL A 50 10.01 -8.07 -2.76
N GLY A 51 9.51 -9.31 -2.87
CA GLY A 51 9.41 -10.01 -4.15
C GLY A 51 8.39 -9.40 -5.10
N SER A 52 7.19 -9.10 -4.60
CA SER A 52 6.15 -8.45 -5.41
C SER A 52 5.16 -7.63 -4.58
N ALA A 53 4.63 -6.55 -5.15
CA ALA A 53 3.69 -5.63 -4.50
C ALA A 53 2.46 -5.36 -5.38
N ARG A 54 1.28 -5.28 -4.75
CA ARG A 54 0.02 -4.85 -5.37
C ARG A 54 -0.37 -3.53 -4.75
N LEU A 55 -0.40 -2.46 -5.54
CA LEU A 55 -0.84 -1.15 -5.05
C LEU A 55 -2.20 -0.81 -5.61
N ASP A 56 -2.99 -0.12 -4.81
CA ASP A 56 -4.22 0.49 -5.30
C ASP A 56 -3.94 1.50 -6.42
N LYS A 57 -4.91 1.67 -7.32
CA LYS A 57 -4.84 2.63 -8.43
C LYS A 57 -4.46 4.03 -7.97
N TYR A 58 -4.89 4.45 -6.77
CA TYR A 58 -4.57 5.76 -6.22
C TYR A 58 -3.08 5.95 -5.92
N TYR A 59 -2.31 4.87 -5.71
CA TYR A 59 -0.85 4.91 -5.50
C TYR A 59 -0.04 4.58 -6.75
N SER A 60 -0.68 4.37 -7.91
CA SER A 60 -0.05 4.06 -9.20
C SER A 60 0.63 5.27 -9.85
N TYR A 61 1.73 5.76 -9.26
CA TYR A 61 2.55 6.82 -9.84
C TYR A 61 3.95 6.31 -10.19
N GLN A 62 4.60 6.96 -11.15
CA GLN A 62 6.01 6.71 -11.46
C GLN A 62 6.92 6.98 -10.24
N SER A 63 6.58 7.97 -9.41
CA SER A 63 7.30 8.28 -8.17
C SER A 63 7.23 7.14 -7.16
N THR A 64 6.13 6.39 -7.13
CA THR A 64 5.94 5.26 -6.21
C THR A 64 6.89 4.11 -6.48
N LEU A 65 7.40 4.00 -7.71
CA LEU A 65 8.38 2.97 -8.06
C LEU A 65 9.68 3.08 -7.27
N LYS A 66 10.00 4.25 -6.71
CA LYS A 66 11.24 4.50 -5.97
C LYS A 66 11.30 3.77 -4.63
N PHE A 67 10.15 3.39 -4.06
CA PHE A 67 10.08 2.73 -2.76
C PHE A 67 10.31 1.21 -2.81
N PHE A 68 10.52 0.65 -4.00
CA PHE A 68 10.72 -0.77 -4.19
C PHE A 68 11.96 -1.01 -5.03
N ASP A 69 12.67 -2.09 -4.71
CA ASP A 69 13.84 -2.52 -5.46
C ASP A 69 13.52 -2.79 -6.93
N ASP A 70 14.58 -2.83 -7.72
CA ASP A 70 14.51 -3.06 -9.16
C ASP A 70 13.98 -4.46 -9.49
N LYS A 71 14.25 -5.41 -8.59
CA LYS A 71 13.80 -6.81 -8.70
C LYS A 71 12.35 -7.01 -8.27
N THR A 72 11.74 -6.06 -7.57
CA THR A 72 10.35 -6.19 -7.10
C THR A 72 9.37 -6.12 -8.26
N VAL A 73 8.55 -7.15 -8.41
CA VAL A 73 7.45 -7.16 -9.40
C VAL A 73 6.29 -6.31 -8.87
N ARG A 74 5.78 -5.41 -9.69
CA ARG A 74 4.78 -4.41 -9.27
C ARG A 74 3.52 -4.57 -10.10
N TYR A 75 2.41 -4.82 -9.41
CA TYR A 75 1.07 -4.93 -9.99
C TYR A 75 0.28 -3.67 -9.63
N ILE A 76 0.17 -2.79 -10.61
CA ILE A 76 -0.55 -1.51 -10.53
C ILE A 76 -1.51 -1.38 -11.71
N LEU A 77 -2.63 -0.69 -11.51
CA LEU A 77 -3.49 -0.23 -12.60
C LEU A 77 -3.18 1.24 -12.92
N PRO A 78 -3.05 1.61 -14.20
CA PRO A 78 -2.86 3.00 -14.57
C PRO A 78 -4.07 3.85 -14.18
N LYS A 79 -3.82 5.12 -13.86
CA LYS A 79 -4.87 6.14 -13.80
C LYS A 79 -5.28 6.49 -15.23
N SER A 80 -6.50 7.02 -15.40
CA SER A 80 -6.99 7.46 -16.72
C SER A 80 -6.07 8.49 -17.38
N ASN A 81 -5.35 9.29 -16.57
CA ASN A 81 -4.39 10.29 -17.03
C ASN A 81 -2.92 9.82 -16.99
N THR A 82 -2.67 8.51 -16.81
CA THR A 82 -1.31 7.98 -16.76
C THR A 82 -0.64 8.03 -18.12
N LYS A 83 0.52 8.70 -18.20
CA LYS A 83 1.41 8.60 -19.35
C LYS A 83 2.21 7.30 -19.28
N ILE A 84 2.11 6.47 -20.32
CA ILE A 84 2.92 5.24 -20.49
C ILE A 84 4.40 5.59 -20.72
N ASN A 85 4.66 6.75 -21.35
CA ASN A 85 6.01 7.28 -21.52
C ASN A 85 6.64 7.56 -20.14
N GLY A 86 7.79 6.93 -19.88
CA GLY A 86 8.46 7.00 -18.59
C GLY A 86 9.72 6.14 -18.56
N SER A 87 10.19 5.84 -17.35
CA SER A 87 11.35 4.98 -17.14
C SER A 87 11.15 3.59 -17.76
N HIS A 88 12.24 2.86 -18.00
CA HIS A 88 12.16 1.48 -18.50
C HIS A 88 11.33 0.60 -17.55
N LYS A 89 11.46 0.81 -16.23
CA LYS A 89 10.70 0.15 -15.17
C LYS A 89 9.20 0.41 -15.24
N TRP A 90 8.81 1.64 -15.57
CA TRP A 90 7.40 1.99 -15.74
C TRP A 90 6.80 1.29 -16.96
N ARG A 91 7.54 1.30 -18.08
CA ARG A 91 7.12 0.67 -19.33
C ARG A 91 7.05 -0.85 -19.22
N SER A 92 7.95 -1.48 -18.46
CA SER A 92 7.94 -2.94 -18.30
C SER A 92 6.69 -3.44 -17.60
N ILE A 93 6.15 -2.70 -16.61
CA ILE A 93 4.88 -3.03 -15.95
C ILE A 93 3.74 -3.14 -16.97
N PHE A 94 3.57 -2.13 -17.83
CA PHE A 94 2.52 -2.15 -18.86
C PHE A 94 2.77 -3.20 -19.92
N ARG A 95 4.03 -3.48 -20.26
CA ARG A 95 4.36 -4.56 -21.19
C ARG A 95 3.90 -5.91 -20.65
N VAL A 96 4.15 -6.20 -19.36
CA VAL A 96 3.66 -7.43 -18.72
C VAL A 96 2.13 -7.48 -18.72
N MET A 97 1.48 -6.37 -18.36
CA MET A 97 0.02 -6.25 -18.37
C MET A 97 -0.60 -6.48 -19.76
N ILE A 98 0.04 -5.99 -20.83
CA ILE A 98 -0.45 -6.16 -22.21
C ILE A 98 -0.20 -7.59 -22.72
N ASN A 99 0.94 -8.18 -22.36
CA ASN A 99 1.32 -9.52 -22.82
C ASN A 99 0.44 -10.61 -22.20
N ASP A 100 0.08 -10.48 -20.92
CA ASP A 100 -0.82 -11.41 -20.22
C ASP A 100 -1.77 -10.64 -19.27
N PRO A 101 -2.85 -10.07 -19.81
CA PRO A 101 -3.75 -9.22 -19.04
C PRO A 101 -4.53 -10.02 -17.97
N LEU A 102 -4.86 -11.27 -18.24
CA LEU A 102 -5.63 -12.10 -17.31
C LEU A 102 -4.80 -12.45 -16.08
N LEU A 103 -3.57 -12.95 -16.27
CA LEU A 103 -2.69 -13.26 -15.16
C LEU A 103 -2.34 -12.00 -14.36
N TYR A 104 -2.10 -10.88 -15.06
CA TYR A 104 -1.82 -9.62 -14.39
C TYR A 104 -2.98 -9.17 -13.50
N LEU A 105 -4.22 -9.29 -13.98
CA LEU A 105 -5.42 -8.96 -13.20
C LEU A 105 -5.57 -9.91 -12.02
N VAL A 106 -5.40 -11.22 -12.19
CA VAL A 106 -5.42 -12.19 -11.08
C VAL A 106 -4.44 -11.80 -9.98
N GLU A 107 -3.21 -11.44 -10.35
CA GLU A 107 -2.21 -11.00 -9.39
C GLU A 107 -2.55 -9.65 -8.74
N TYR A 108 -3.09 -8.73 -9.52
CA TYR A 108 -3.54 -7.41 -9.05
C TYR A 108 -4.68 -7.56 -8.03
N PHE A 109 -5.67 -8.42 -8.27
CA PHE A 109 -6.84 -8.60 -7.39
C PHE A 109 -6.52 -9.21 -6.03
N LYS A 110 -5.32 -9.78 -5.83
CA LYS A 110 -4.87 -10.22 -4.49
C LYS A 110 -4.83 -9.08 -3.45
N ARG A 111 -4.89 -7.81 -3.86
CA ARG A 111 -5.14 -6.65 -2.99
C ARG A 111 -6.38 -6.76 -2.13
N GLU A 112 -7.43 -7.44 -2.61
CA GLU A 112 -8.70 -7.60 -1.88
C GLU A 112 -8.50 -8.18 -0.48
N ASN A 113 -7.37 -8.87 -0.23
CA ASN A 113 -6.96 -9.30 1.09
C ASN A 113 -6.78 -8.14 2.08
N SER A 114 -6.22 -7.02 1.64
CA SER A 114 -6.05 -5.82 2.46
C SER A 114 -7.41 -5.18 2.77
N GLU A 115 -8.29 -5.09 1.77
CA GLU A 115 -9.65 -4.53 1.95
C GLU A 115 -10.50 -5.42 2.86
N SER A 116 -10.38 -6.74 2.71
CA SER A 116 -11.06 -7.72 3.54
C SER A 116 -10.56 -7.69 4.98
N GLY A 117 -9.24 -7.63 5.19
CA GLY A 117 -8.63 -7.47 6.52
C GLY A 117 -9.14 -6.20 7.20
N PHE A 118 -9.05 -5.06 6.51
CA PHE A 118 -9.56 -3.80 7.03
C PHE A 118 -11.07 -3.81 7.32
N SER A 119 -11.86 -4.54 6.53
CA SER A 119 -13.30 -4.73 6.78
C SER A 119 -13.56 -5.55 8.05
N VAL A 120 -12.76 -6.59 8.31
CA VAL A 120 -12.82 -7.37 9.55
C VAL A 120 -12.49 -6.49 10.75
N ASP A 121 -11.39 -5.74 10.69
CA ASP A 121 -10.95 -4.87 11.78
C ASP A 121 -12.02 -3.81 12.11
N LYS A 122 -12.60 -3.18 11.08
CA LYS A 122 -13.70 -2.24 11.25
C LYS A 122 -14.91 -2.83 11.97
N ARG A 123 -15.24 -4.10 11.72
CA ARG A 123 -16.36 -4.79 12.39
C ARG A 123 -16.02 -5.18 13.81
N ALA A 124 -14.79 -5.62 14.07
CA ALA A 124 -14.33 -6.05 15.38
C ALA A 124 -14.18 -4.88 16.36
N PHE A 125 -13.60 -3.77 15.90
CA PHE A 125 -13.16 -2.68 16.77
C PHE A 125 -13.90 -1.35 16.56
N GLY A 126 -14.74 -1.27 15.51
CA GLY A 126 -15.58 -0.12 15.20
C GLY A 126 -14.90 0.97 14.36
N LEU A 127 -15.70 1.89 13.81
CA LEU A 127 -15.23 2.96 12.91
C LEU A 127 -14.66 4.19 13.63
N LYS A 128 -14.69 4.24 14.96
CA LYS A 128 -14.44 5.47 15.72
C LYS A 128 -13.01 5.49 16.27
N VAL A 129 -12.17 6.30 15.64
CA VAL A 129 -10.85 6.63 16.19
C VAL A 129 -11.02 7.64 17.33
N TRP A 130 -10.80 7.19 18.57
CA TRP A 130 -11.01 8.01 19.77
C TRP A 130 -9.86 8.98 20.04
N GLN A 131 -8.63 8.61 19.66
CA GLN A 131 -7.44 9.45 19.77
C GLN A 131 -7.21 10.18 18.45
N LYS A 132 -7.20 11.52 18.47
CA LYS A 132 -7.02 12.38 17.29
C LYS A 132 -5.71 13.15 17.29
N LYS A 133 -4.78 12.77 18.17
CA LYS A 133 -3.46 13.38 18.27
C LYS A 133 -2.50 12.54 17.43
N ASP A 134 -1.75 13.15 16.51
CA ASP A 134 -0.95 12.42 15.51
C ASP A 134 0.02 11.41 16.14
N ASP A 135 0.61 11.71 17.30
CA ASP A 135 1.49 10.81 18.07
C ASP A 135 0.79 9.60 18.72
N ARG A 136 -0.55 9.60 18.79
CA ARG A 136 -1.37 8.56 19.44
C ARG A 136 -2.35 7.89 18.51
N ILE A 137 -2.56 8.43 17.31
CA ILE A 137 -3.46 7.87 16.29
C ILE A 137 -2.94 6.50 15.85
N ASP A 138 -1.64 6.37 15.56
CA ASP A 138 -1.03 5.10 15.14
C ASP A 138 -1.22 3.99 16.18
N THR A 139 -0.99 4.28 17.47
CA THR A 139 -1.21 3.31 18.56
C THR A 139 -2.69 3.00 18.73
N ALA A 140 -3.56 4.01 18.68
CA ALA A 140 -5.00 3.79 18.79
C ALA A 140 -5.55 2.95 17.64
N ILE A 141 -5.03 3.12 16.42
CA ILE A 141 -5.43 2.33 15.25
C ILE A 141 -4.77 0.95 15.26
N GLY A 142 -3.50 0.84 15.68
CA GLY A 142 -2.81 -0.43 15.82
C GLY A 142 -3.34 -1.32 16.95
N CYS A 143 -3.88 -0.74 18.03
CA CYS A 143 -4.57 -1.48 19.10
C CYS A 143 -6.04 -1.80 18.78
N ILE A 144 -6.54 -1.28 17.66
CA ILE A 144 -7.83 -1.60 17.01
C ILE A 144 -7.57 -2.64 15.89
N ALA A 145 -6.37 -3.21 15.76
CA ALA A 145 -6.04 -4.26 14.79
C ALA A 145 -5.74 -5.59 15.49
#